data_AF-A0A415CWZ6-F1
#
_entry.id   AF-A0A415CWZ6-F1
#
_cell.length_a   1.000
_cell.length_b   1.000
_cell.length_c   1.000
_cell.angle_alpha   90.00
_cell.angle_beta   90.00
_cell.angle_gamma   90.00
#
_symmetry.space_group_name_H-M   'P 1'
#
loop_
_entity.id
_entity.type
_entity.pdbx_description
1 polymer ?
#
loop_
_entity_poly.entity_id
_entity_poly.type
_entity_poly.pdbx_seq_one_letter_code
_entity_poly.pdbx_strand_id
1 'polypeptide(L)'
;MVRRISKSEIAGVLEQWRVGSLIKFVTQRVYAEQLIQGIPYLQAIDEFRSKEAGDGRSDAYEGLLTSFMSVGSSRAIYCMTALEDSNYQFFLQSKDGRRIRDEFSNRGAAVLIKDPVEFLLRFQEAEPEGINFGLVSYDGDIFEPKVALSNFKQAASEVTFHKNRAYEYQHEFRIVTGHDCDIDFKQEDRDGVTHNVFNGYIPYQGLRLGSLDDIAELLTFQ
;
A
#
# COMPACT_ATOMS: atom_id res chain seq x y z
N MET A 1 3.58 23.32 8.64
CA MET A 1 2.19 22.84 8.76
C MET A 1 1.82 22.23 7.42
N VAL A 2 1.61 20.92 7.35
CA VAL A 2 1.30 20.23 6.08
C VAL A 2 -0.13 20.59 5.67
N ARG A 3 -0.34 20.93 4.39
CA ARG A 3 -1.66 21.28 3.86
C ARG A 3 -2.57 20.06 3.94
N ARG A 4 -3.72 20.20 4.60
CA ARG A 4 -4.78 19.19 4.53
C ARG A 4 -5.49 19.25 3.19
N ILE A 5 -5.70 18.10 2.57
CA ILE A 5 -6.51 17.91 1.38
C ILE A 5 -7.97 17.92 1.81
N SER A 6 -8.81 18.76 1.20
CA SER A 6 -10.22 18.84 1.54
C SER A 6 -11.01 17.63 1.04
N LYS A 7 -12.16 17.34 1.67
CA LYS A 7 -13.08 16.27 1.25
C LYS A 7 -13.45 16.37 -0.24
N SER A 8 -13.70 17.59 -0.73
CA SER A 8 -14.03 17.84 -2.14
C SER A 8 -12.86 17.59 -3.09
N GLU A 9 -11.63 17.90 -2.66
CA GLU A 9 -10.43 17.60 -3.46
C GLU A 9 -10.19 16.09 -3.55
N ILE A 10 -10.32 15.38 -2.42
CA ILE A 10 -10.24 13.90 -2.40
C ILE A 10 -11.29 13.32 -3.36
N ALA A 11 -12.56 13.74 -3.21
CA ALA A 11 -13.64 13.24 -4.04
C ALA A 11 -13.41 13.51 -5.54
N GLY A 12 -13.02 14.73 -5.91
CA GLY A 12 -12.78 15.09 -7.31
C GLY A 12 -11.61 14.32 -7.94
N VAL A 13 -10.55 14.05 -7.17
CA VAL A 13 -9.41 13.25 -7.63
C VAL A 13 -9.80 11.77 -7.80
N LEU A 14 -10.51 11.19 -6.82
CA LEU A 14 -10.99 9.81 -6.94
C LEU A 14 -11.97 9.63 -8.11
N GLU A 15 -12.83 10.62 -8.36
CA GLU A 15 -13.72 10.64 -9.53
C GLU A 15 -12.92 10.66 -10.85
N GLN A 16 -11.92 11.54 -10.96
CA GLN A 16 -11.05 11.63 -12.13
C GLN A 16 -10.30 10.31 -12.39
N TRP A 17 -9.85 9.65 -11.33
CA TRP A 17 -9.18 8.35 -11.37
C TRP A 17 -10.13 7.16 -11.49
N ARG A 18 -11.44 7.40 -11.46
CA ARG A 18 -12.48 6.37 -11.46
C ARG A 18 -12.27 5.34 -10.35
N VAL A 19 -12.05 5.80 -9.13
CA VAL A 19 -11.93 4.95 -7.94
C VAL A 19 -13.23 5.04 -7.14
N GLY A 20 -14.12 4.08 -7.36
CA GLY A 20 -15.39 3.97 -6.64
C GLY A 20 -15.27 3.23 -5.32
N SER A 21 -14.31 2.30 -5.20
CA SER A 21 -14.03 1.60 -3.94
C SER A 21 -12.57 1.13 -3.86
N LEU A 22 -12.14 0.78 -2.64
CA LEU A 22 -10.82 0.18 -2.38
C LEU A 22 -11.01 -1.18 -1.73
N ILE A 23 -10.21 -2.16 -2.11
CA ILE A 23 -10.24 -3.49 -1.48
C ILE A 23 -8.85 -3.89 -1.00
N LYS A 24 -8.76 -4.32 0.27
CA LYS A 24 -7.54 -4.88 0.84
C LYS A 24 -7.69 -6.37 0.96
N PHE A 25 -6.84 -7.12 0.26
CA PHE A 25 -6.69 -8.55 0.45
C PHE A 25 -5.69 -8.83 1.57
N VAL A 26 -6.00 -9.80 2.41
CA VAL A 26 -5.13 -10.25 3.51
C VAL A 26 -5.09 -11.77 3.57
N THR A 27 -3.95 -12.34 3.92
CA THR A 27 -3.81 -13.82 3.99
C THR A 27 -4.38 -14.43 5.27
N GLN A 28 -4.64 -13.61 6.29
CA GLN A 28 -5.25 -14.06 7.53
C GLN A 28 -6.42 -13.14 7.90
N ARG A 29 -7.56 -13.76 8.22
CA ARG A 29 -8.78 -13.08 8.61
C ARG A 29 -8.60 -12.06 9.75
N VAL A 30 -7.73 -12.34 10.72
CA VAL A 30 -7.49 -11.43 11.86
C VAL A 30 -7.03 -10.04 11.41
N TYR A 31 -6.32 -9.92 10.29
CA TYR A 31 -5.89 -8.60 9.77
C TYR A 31 -7.04 -7.83 9.12
N ALA A 32 -8.00 -8.54 8.53
CA ALA A 32 -9.22 -7.91 8.03
C ALA A 32 -10.06 -7.38 9.21
N GLU A 33 -10.18 -8.17 10.28
CA GLU A 33 -10.89 -7.77 11.49
C GLU A 33 -10.21 -6.56 12.18
N GLN A 34 -8.88 -6.55 12.25
CA GLN A 34 -8.10 -5.41 12.75
C GLN A 34 -8.30 -4.15 11.90
N LEU A 35 -8.30 -4.28 10.57
CA LEU A 35 -8.57 -3.14 9.69
C LEU A 35 -9.98 -2.59 9.90
N ILE A 36 -10.99 -3.44 10.03
CA ILE A 36 -12.36 -3.02 10.37
C ILE A 36 -12.39 -2.25 11.70
N GLN A 37 -11.58 -2.66 12.69
CA GLN A 37 -11.42 -1.94 13.96
C GLN A 37 -10.61 -0.63 13.84
N GLY A 38 -10.19 -0.24 12.62
CA GLY A 38 -9.44 0.98 12.36
C GLY A 38 -7.93 0.85 12.57
N ILE A 39 -7.38 -0.36 12.51
CA ILE A 39 -5.95 -0.63 12.69
C ILE A 39 -5.34 -1.01 11.34
N PRO A 40 -4.83 -0.03 10.56
CA PRO A 40 -4.12 -0.32 9.33
C PRO A 40 -2.72 -0.86 9.65
N TYR A 41 -2.29 -1.84 8.86
CA TYR A 41 -0.93 -2.36 8.92
C TYR A 41 -0.06 -1.70 7.85
N LEU A 42 0.93 -0.94 8.29
CA LEU A 42 1.78 -0.10 7.44
C LEU A 42 3.23 -0.61 7.45
N GLN A 43 3.85 -0.72 6.27
CA GLN A 43 5.26 -1.11 6.13
C GLN A 43 6.09 -0.03 5.44
N ALA A 44 7.39 0.01 5.71
CA ALA A 44 8.32 0.92 5.04
C ALA A 44 8.51 0.56 3.55
N ILE A 45 8.82 1.56 2.72
CA ILE A 45 9.09 1.38 1.28
C ILE A 45 10.51 0.88 0.95
N ASP A 46 11.41 0.86 1.93
CA ASP A 46 12.82 0.62 1.65
C ASP A 46 13.12 -0.84 1.27
N GLU A 47 13.51 -1.00 0.00
CA GLU A 47 14.11 -2.19 -0.59
C GLU A 47 13.39 -3.49 -0.22
N PHE A 48 12.36 -3.86 -0.99
CA PHE A 48 11.74 -5.19 -1.01
C PHE A 48 12.79 -6.31 -1.10
N ARG A 49 13.30 -6.74 0.05
CA ARG A 49 13.95 -8.04 0.23
C ARG A 49 12.90 -8.98 0.76
N SER A 50 12.11 -9.57 -0.14
CA SER A 50 11.42 -10.81 0.22
C SER A 50 12.48 -11.90 0.41
N LYS A 51 12.89 -12.09 1.66
CA LYS A 51 13.34 -13.42 2.11
C LYS A 51 12.30 -14.13 2.94
N GLU A 52 11.18 -13.48 3.27
CA GLU A 52 10.13 -14.08 4.07
C GLU A 52 8.80 -14.07 3.33
N ALA A 53 8.52 -15.18 2.65
CA ALA A 53 7.18 -15.76 2.80
C ALA A 53 7.04 -16.09 4.30
N GLY A 54 6.35 -15.25 5.09
CA GLY A 54 6.52 -15.33 6.56
C GLY A 54 5.32 -15.03 7.45
N ASP A 55 4.50 -14.00 7.18
CA ASP A 55 3.34 -13.70 8.04
C ASP A 55 2.05 -13.38 7.24
N GLY A 56 2.20 -13.22 5.93
CA GLY A 56 1.14 -12.90 4.98
C GLY A 56 0.41 -11.57 5.26
N ARG A 57 1.12 -10.58 5.82
CA ARG A 57 0.61 -9.22 6.05
C ARG A 57 1.04 -8.20 4.98
N SER A 58 2.05 -8.53 4.17
CA SER A 58 2.41 -7.81 2.94
C SER A 58 2.53 -8.79 1.77
N ASP A 59 2.26 -8.29 0.56
CA ASP A 59 2.27 -9.09 -0.65
C ASP A 59 3.74 -9.35 -1.09
N ALA A 60 4.08 -10.62 -1.35
CA ALA A 60 5.41 -11.02 -1.84
C ALA A 60 5.75 -10.44 -3.24
N TYR A 61 4.75 -9.82 -3.88
CA TYR A 61 4.76 -9.20 -5.20
C TYR A 61 4.65 -7.67 -5.15
N GLU A 62 4.82 -7.07 -3.97
CA GLU A 62 5.07 -5.64 -3.86
C GLU A 62 6.35 -5.28 -4.63
N GLY A 63 6.21 -4.31 -5.53
CA GLY A 63 7.05 -4.24 -6.71
C GLY A 63 8.35 -3.50 -6.47
N LEU A 64 9.38 -3.99 -7.14
CA LEU A 64 10.70 -3.39 -7.27
C LEU A 64 10.61 -2.13 -8.14
N LEU A 65 11.07 -0.99 -7.63
CA LEU A 65 11.99 -0.08 -8.35
C LEU A 65 12.52 0.96 -7.35
N THR A 66 13.83 1.01 -7.20
CA THR A 66 14.55 2.05 -6.48
C THR A 66 14.20 3.42 -7.06
N SER A 67 13.35 4.18 -6.36
CA SER A 67 13.11 5.63 -6.44
C SER A 67 11.64 6.00 -6.68
N PHE A 68 10.82 6.06 -5.61
CA PHE A 68 9.56 6.82 -5.69
C PHE A 68 9.31 7.80 -4.55
N MET A 69 10.18 7.87 -3.52
CA MET A 69 10.12 8.95 -2.52
C MET A 69 11.50 9.47 -2.14
N SER A 70 12.45 8.55 -2.05
CA SER A 70 13.90 8.73 -2.08
C SER A 70 14.45 7.30 -2.16
N VAL A 71 15.65 7.11 -2.68
CA VAL A 71 16.41 5.92 -2.29
C VAL A 71 16.66 6.07 -0.78
N GLY A 72 16.19 5.15 0.07
CA GLY A 72 16.29 5.28 1.53
C GLY A 72 15.14 6.06 2.17
N SER A 73 13.87 5.75 1.84
CA SER A 73 12.72 6.26 2.58
C SER A 73 12.17 5.16 3.50
N SER A 74 12.14 5.45 4.79
CA SER A 74 11.53 4.59 5.80
C SER A 74 10.04 4.84 5.97
N ARG A 75 9.42 5.70 5.14
CA ARG A 75 8.00 6.07 5.25
C ARG A 75 7.08 4.88 5.17
N ALA A 76 6.10 4.86 6.05
CA ALA A 76 5.10 3.82 6.10
C ALA A 76 4.09 3.97 4.94
N ILE A 77 3.74 2.83 4.33
CA ILE A 77 2.83 2.75 3.18
C ILE A 77 1.74 1.73 3.46
N TYR A 78 0.53 2.09 3.00
CA TYR A 78 -0.62 1.22 2.92
C TYR A 78 -1.00 1.00 1.46
N CYS A 79 -1.02 -0.26 1.01
CA CYS A 79 -1.40 -0.62 -0.34
C CYS A 79 -2.77 -1.28 -0.38
N MET A 80 -3.61 -0.90 -1.34
CA MET A 80 -4.92 -1.50 -1.62
C MET A 80 -5.11 -1.66 -3.12
N THR A 81 -6.08 -2.48 -3.54
CA THR A 81 -6.52 -2.53 -4.93
C THR A 81 -7.64 -1.51 -5.14
N ALA A 82 -7.51 -0.65 -6.15
CA ALA A 82 -8.57 0.25 -6.58
C ALA A 82 -9.56 -0.45 -7.52
N LEU A 83 -10.84 -0.19 -7.29
CA LEU A 83 -11.94 -0.68 -8.11
C LEU A 83 -12.76 0.50 -8.63
N GLU A 84 -13.21 0.42 -9.89
CA GLU A 84 -14.08 1.43 -10.50
C GLU A 84 -15.47 1.46 -9.85
N ASP A 85 -15.99 0.31 -9.43
CA ASP A 85 -17.26 0.18 -8.72
C ASP A 85 -17.08 -0.70 -7.48
N SER A 86 -17.92 -0.45 -6.48
CA SER A 86 -18.16 -1.25 -5.27
C SER A 86 -18.64 -2.68 -5.55
N ASN A 87 -19.07 -3.00 -6.76
CA ASN A 87 -19.44 -4.37 -7.16
C ASN A 87 -18.21 -5.28 -7.32
N TYR A 88 -17.60 -5.62 -6.19
CA TYR A 88 -16.40 -6.45 -6.12
C TYR A 88 -16.62 -7.87 -6.65
N GLN A 89 -17.85 -8.37 -6.67
CA GLN A 89 -18.17 -9.71 -7.21
C GLN A 89 -17.87 -9.80 -8.70
N PHE A 90 -18.11 -8.72 -9.46
CA PHE A 90 -17.72 -8.65 -10.86
C PHE A 90 -16.19 -8.64 -11.01
N PHE A 91 -15.49 -7.90 -10.14
CA PHE A 91 -14.02 -7.89 -10.12
C PHE A 91 -13.45 -9.30 -9.85
N LEU A 92 -13.97 -10.04 -8.86
CA LEU A 92 -13.53 -11.41 -8.57
C LEU A 92 -13.77 -12.40 -9.72
N GLN A 93 -14.69 -12.09 -10.63
CA GLN A 93 -14.92 -12.85 -11.87
C GLN A 93 -14.04 -12.41 -13.04
N SER A 94 -13.25 -11.34 -12.90
CA SER A 94 -12.25 -10.95 -13.89
C SER A 94 -11.03 -11.89 -13.84
N LYS A 95 -10.14 -11.80 -14.83
CA LYS A 95 -8.86 -12.53 -14.82
C LYS A 95 -8.01 -12.14 -13.61
N ASP A 96 -7.95 -10.84 -13.32
CA ASP A 96 -7.10 -10.28 -12.28
C ASP A 96 -7.65 -10.56 -10.89
N GLY A 97 -8.96 -10.38 -10.69
CA GLY A 97 -9.61 -10.72 -9.43
C GLY A 97 -9.59 -12.22 -9.13
N ARG A 98 -9.64 -13.10 -10.14
CA ARG A 98 -9.40 -14.53 -9.94
C ARG A 98 -7.97 -14.81 -9.49
N ARG A 99 -6.98 -14.19 -10.12
CA ARG A 99 -5.57 -14.36 -9.73
C ARG A 99 -5.34 -13.96 -8.28
N ILE A 100 -5.80 -12.77 -7.89
CA ILE A 100 -5.70 -12.28 -6.51
C ILE A 100 -6.45 -13.25 -5.58
N ARG A 101 -7.70 -13.60 -5.91
CA ARG A 101 -8.46 -14.57 -5.10
C ARG A 101 -7.67 -15.87 -4.92
N ASP A 102 -7.09 -16.42 -5.96
CA ASP A 102 -6.34 -17.68 -5.88
C ASP A 102 -5.11 -17.54 -4.96
N GLU A 103 -4.40 -16.40 -5.01
CA GLU A 103 -3.28 -16.05 -4.12
C GLU A 103 -3.71 -15.95 -2.63
N PHE A 104 -4.93 -15.46 -2.35
CA PHE A 104 -5.44 -15.27 -0.98
C PHE A 104 -6.48 -16.32 -0.53
N SER A 105 -6.83 -17.28 -1.39
CA SER A 105 -7.95 -18.22 -1.19
C SER A 105 -7.79 -19.16 0.00
N ASN A 106 -6.55 -19.46 0.40
CA ASN A 106 -6.28 -20.34 1.52
C ASN A 106 -6.11 -19.54 2.82
N ARG A 107 -7.19 -19.44 3.61
CA ARG A 107 -7.28 -18.75 4.93
C ARG A 107 -7.32 -17.21 4.89
N GLY A 108 -7.29 -16.61 3.69
CA GLY A 108 -7.39 -15.17 3.52
C GLY A 108 -8.80 -14.59 3.67
N ALA A 109 -8.83 -13.28 3.71
CA ALA A 109 -10.04 -12.46 3.72
C ALA A 109 -9.78 -11.19 2.89
N ALA A 110 -10.82 -10.43 2.63
CA ALA A 110 -10.66 -9.08 2.12
C ALA A 110 -11.53 -8.09 2.91
N VAL A 111 -11.17 -6.82 2.84
CA VAL A 111 -11.98 -5.72 3.34
C VAL A 111 -12.27 -4.79 2.19
N LEU A 112 -13.53 -4.63 1.86
CA LEU A 112 -14.01 -3.66 0.88
C LEU A 112 -14.35 -2.35 1.58
N ILE A 113 -13.67 -1.28 1.21
CA ILE A 113 -13.96 0.09 1.62
C ILE A 113 -14.90 0.70 0.58
N LYS A 114 -16.16 0.90 0.98
CA LYS A 114 -17.26 1.40 0.14
C LYS A 114 -17.28 2.93 0.02
N ASP A 115 -16.70 3.62 1.00
CA ASP A 115 -16.50 5.08 0.96
C ASP A 115 -15.00 5.39 1.05
N PRO A 116 -14.27 5.40 -0.09
CA PRO A 116 -12.85 5.71 -0.11
C PRO A 116 -12.55 7.17 0.28
N VAL A 117 -13.49 8.10 0.11
CA VAL A 117 -13.31 9.50 0.50
C VAL A 117 -13.22 9.59 2.03
N GLU A 118 -14.18 9.01 2.73
CA GLU A 118 -14.21 9.02 4.19
C GLU A 118 -13.03 8.25 4.78
N PHE A 119 -12.64 7.14 4.16
CA PHE A 119 -11.45 6.39 4.55
C PHE A 119 -10.16 7.21 4.49
N LEU A 120 -9.94 7.96 3.41
CA LEU A 120 -8.77 8.84 3.26
C LEU A 120 -8.79 10.02 4.22
N LEU A 121 -9.98 10.55 4.55
CA LEU A 121 -10.10 11.58 5.59
C LEU A 121 -9.66 11.06 6.95
N ARG A 122 -10.08 9.84 7.33
CA ARG A 122 -9.67 9.22 8.59
C ARG A 122 -8.16 8.97 8.66
N PHE A 123 -7.54 8.58 7.54
CA PHE A 123 -6.07 8.51 7.45
C PHE A 123 -5.42 9.87 7.69
N GLN A 124 -5.93 10.93 7.05
CA GLN A 124 -5.39 12.28 7.19
C GLN A 124 -5.60 12.85 8.60
N GLU A 125 -6.70 12.50 9.27
CA GLU A 125 -6.98 12.92 10.63
C GLU A 125 -6.11 12.21 11.66
N ALA A 126 -5.83 10.92 11.42
CA ALA A 126 -5.00 10.09 12.28
C ALA A 126 -3.49 10.37 12.13
N GLU A 127 -3.06 10.96 11.01
CA GLU A 127 -1.65 11.19 10.69
C GLU A 127 -1.23 12.67 10.86
N PRO A 128 -0.50 13.02 11.94
CA PRO A 128 -0.10 14.39 12.23
C PRO A 128 0.93 14.96 11.23
N GLU A 129 1.70 14.11 10.56
CA GLU A 129 2.73 14.52 9.61
C GLU A 129 2.20 14.66 8.17
N GLY A 130 0.91 14.40 7.98
CA GLY A 130 0.21 14.45 6.69
C GLY A 130 0.35 13.16 5.89
N ILE A 131 -0.44 13.03 4.83
CA ILE A 131 -0.45 11.85 3.96
C ILE A 131 -0.33 12.26 2.50
N ASN A 132 0.18 11.34 1.68
CA ASN A 132 0.00 11.37 0.23
C ASN A 132 -0.75 10.10 -0.19
N PHE A 133 -1.57 10.18 -1.21
CA PHE A 133 -2.21 9.00 -1.78
C PHE A 133 -2.31 9.11 -3.30
N GLY A 134 -2.42 7.96 -3.97
CA GLY A 134 -2.48 7.93 -5.42
C GLY A 134 -2.50 6.54 -6.01
N LEU A 135 -2.82 6.48 -7.31
CA LEU A 135 -2.71 5.27 -8.11
C LEU A 135 -1.26 5.00 -8.50
N VAL A 136 -0.95 3.72 -8.66
CA VAL A 136 0.32 3.22 -9.17
C VAL A 136 0.26 3.07 -10.70
N SER A 137 1.24 3.63 -11.41
CA SER A 137 1.50 3.37 -12.84
C SER A 137 2.37 2.13 -13.02
N TYR A 138 2.19 1.48 -14.17
CA TYR A 138 2.94 0.28 -14.55
C TYR A 138 3.82 0.51 -15.78
N ASP A 139 4.00 1.78 -16.18
CA ASP A 139 4.84 2.17 -17.30
C ASP A 139 6.31 2.23 -16.86
N GLY A 140 7.07 1.14 -17.06
CA GLY A 140 8.54 1.21 -17.03
C GLY A 140 9.29 -0.02 -16.54
N ASP A 141 9.48 -1.03 -17.39
CA ASP A 141 10.52 -2.05 -17.23
C ASP A 141 11.33 -2.27 -18.51
N ILE A 142 12.29 -1.40 -18.78
CA ILE A 142 13.60 -1.80 -19.34
C ILE A 142 14.65 -1.00 -18.57
N PHE A 143 15.20 -1.60 -17.52
CA PHE A 143 16.22 -0.99 -16.68
C PHE A 143 17.57 -0.94 -17.43
N GLU A 144 17.83 0.15 -18.15
CA GLU A 144 19.18 0.54 -18.58
C GLU A 144 19.65 1.78 -17.78
N PRO A 145 20.54 1.61 -16.78
CA PRO A 145 20.86 2.62 -15.75
C PRO A 145 21.40 3.97 -16.24
N LYS A 146 21.70 4.15 -17.53
CA LYS A 146 22.33 5.36 -18.07
C LYS A 146 21.39 6.29 -18.84
N VAL A 147 20.19 5.82 -19.24
CA VAL A 147 19.26 6.61 -20.07
C VAL A 147 18.18 7.32 -19.23
N ALA A 148 17.84 6.79 -18.05
CA ALA A 148 16.73 7.28 -17.23
C ALA A 148 16.93 8.68 -16.62
N LEU A 149 18.16 9.22 -16.62
CA LEU A 149 18.45 10.53 -16.04
C LEU A 149 18.08 11.70 -16.95
N SER A 150 17.90 11.51 -18.26
CA SER A 150 17.67 12.64 -19.19
C SER A 150 16.21 13.05 -19.35
N ASN A 151 15.23 12.23 -18.95
CA ASN A 151 13.84 12.39 -19.40
C ASN A 151 12.83 12.81 -18.34
N PHE A 152 13.24 13.08 -17.09
CA PHE A 152 12.32 13.57 -16.04
C PHE A 152 11.83 15.01 -16.22
N LYS A 153 12.16 15.66 -17.34
CA LYS A 153 11.63 16.96 -17.71
C LYS A 153 10.69 16.81 -18.89
N GLN A 154 9.40 16.57 -18.62
CA GLN A 154 8.24 17.24 -19.24
C GLN A 154 7.02 16.31 -19.36
N ALA A 155 5.94 16.69 -18.68
CA ALA A 155 4.53 16.53 -19.08
C ALA A 155 3.95 15.09 -19.10
N ALA A 156 2.81 14.75 -18.47
CA ALA A 156 1.75 15.55 -17.88
C ALA A 156 0.82 14.64 -17.02
N SER A 157 0.26 15.22 -15.95
CA SER A 157 -0.82 14.68 -15.08
C SER A 157 -0.54 13.40 -14.28
N GLU A 158 0.52 13.48 -13.48
CA GLU A 158 0.69 13.02 -12.09
C GLU A 158 0.14 11.65 -11.68
N VAL A 159 0.81 10.60 -12.15
CA VAL A 159 0.89 9.34 -11.42
C VAL A 159 1.95 9.49 -10.31
N THR A 160 1.58 9.18 -9.07
CA THR A 160 2.45 9.38 -7.89
C THR A 160 3.46 8.23 -7.68
N PHE A 161 3.20 7.03 -8.22
CA PHE A 161 3.99 5.82 -7.95
C PHE A 161 4.17 5.00 -9.22
N HIS A 162 5.33 4.34 -9.45
CA HIS A 162 5.45 3.32 -10.50
C HIS A 162 5.81 1.94 -9.95
N LYS A 163 5.41 0.89 -10.67
CA LYS A 163 5.61 -0.53 -10.33
C LYS A 163 5.83 -1.37 -11.58
N ASN A 164 6.55 -2.49 -11.44
CA ASN A 164 6.77 -3.42 -12.54
C ASN A 164 5.44 -3.92 -13.15
N ARG A 165 5.38 -3.99 -14.48
CA ARG A 165 4.14 -4.31 -15.21
C ARG A 165 3.61 -5.72 -14.98
N ALA A 166 4.44 -6.65 -14.54
CA ALA A 166 4.00 -7.99 -14.14
C ALA A 166 2.95 -7.96 -13.00
N TYR A 167 2.84 -6.83 -12.29
CA TYR A 167 1.92 -6.58 -11.19
C TYR A 167 0.76 -5.64 -11.52
N GLU A 168 0.58 -5.29 -12.81
CA GLU A 168 -0.51 -4.42 -13.27
C GLU A 168 -1.89 -4.91 -12.82
N TYR A 169 -2.07 -6.24 -12.71
CA TYR A 169 -3.31 -6.88 -12.24
C TYR A 169 -3.79 -6.46 -10.84
N GLN A 170 -2.94 -5.81 -10.04
CA GLN A 170 -3.28 -5.41 -8.67
C GLN A 170 -4.03 -4.08 -8.59
N HIS A 171 -4.01 -3.28 -9.66
CA HIS A 171 -4.61 -1.93 -9.71
C HIS A 171 -4.31 -1.11 -8.42
N GLU A 172 -3.05 -1.13 -8.00
CA GLU A 172 -2.63 -0.67 -6.68
C GLU A 172 -2.90 0.83 -6.46
N PHE A 173 -3.52 1.14 -5.33
CA PHE A 173 -3.69 2.45 -4.72
C PHE A 173 -2.84 2.48 -3.44
N ARG A 174 -2.04 3.53 -3.28
CA ARG A 174 -1.16 3.69 -2.12
C ARG A 174 -1.59 4.87 -1.27
N ILE A 175 -1.47 4.70 0.03
CA ILE A 175 -1.46 5.77 1.02
C ILE A 175 -0.09 5.74 1.67
N VAL A 176 0.60 6.87 1.64
CA VAL A 176 1.90 7.08 2.25
C VAL A 176 1.75 8.03 3.41
N THR A 177 2.22 7.63 4.58
CA THR A 177 2.25 8.49 5.76
C THR A 177 3.44 9.45 5.72
N GLY A 178 3.30 10.59 6.40
CA GLY A 178 4.42 11.49 6.66
C GLY A 178 5.45 10.86 7.60
N HIS A 179 4.99 9.96 8.47
CA HIS A 179 5.79 9.26 9.47
C HIS A 179 6.65 8.13 8.88
N ASP A 180 7.87 8.02 9.40
CA ASP A 180 8.82 6.94 9.11
C ASP A 180 8.57 5.74 10.04
N CYS A 181 8.75 4.53 9.52
CA CYS A 181 8.81 3.33 10.35
C CYS A 181 10.09 3.32 11.19
N ASP A 182 9.99 2.80 12.41
CA ASP A 182 11.15 2.56 13.27
C ASP A 182 12.09 1.52 12.65
N ILE A 183 13.39 1.60 12.98
CA ILE A 183 14.40 0.66 12.49
C ILE A 183 14.61 -0.48 13.50
N ASP A 184 14.62 -1.71 13.00
CA ASP A 184 15.02 -2.89 13.76
C ASP A 184 16.50 -3.24 13.54
N PHE A 185 17.17 -3.62 14.63
CA PHE A 185 18.56 -4.09 14.62
C PHE A 185 18.66 -5.42 15.35
N LYS A 186 19.44 -6.35 14.79
CA LYS A 186 19.83 -7.59 15.46
C LYS A 186 21.30 -7.56 15.84
N GLN A 187 21.66 -8.29 16.88
CA GLN A 187 23.05 -8.48 17.27
C GLN A 187 23.68 -9.63 16.49
N GLU A 188 24.84 -9.40 15.88
CA GLU A 188 25.66 -10.44 15.26
C GLU A 188 27.09 -10.37 15.81
N ASP A 189 27.62 -11.51 16.26
CA ASP A 189 29.02 -11.63 16.66
C ASP A 189 29.90 -11.90 15.43
N ARG A 190 30.89 -11.03 15.19
CA ARG A 190 31.90 -11.20 14.15
C ARG A 190 33.28 -10.97 14.76
N ASP A 191 34.17 -11.94 14.61
CA ASP A 191 35.55 -11.87 15.12
C ASP A 191 35.67 -11.55 16.63
N GLY A 192 34.71 -12.02 17.43
CA GLY A 192 34.68 -11.78 18.88
C GLY A 192 34.16 -10.40 19.30
N VAL A 193 33.59 -9.62 18.36
CA VAL A 193 32.94 -8.34 18.63
C VAL A 193 31.46 -8.43 18.26
N THR A 194 30.59 -7.99 19.17
CA THR A 194 29.14 -7.91 18.91
C THR A 194 28.81 -6.63 18.14
N HIS A 195 28.19 -6.78 16.98
CA HIS A 195 27.74 -5.66 16.13
C HIS A 195 26.22 -5.57 16.11
N ASN A 196 25.68 -4.35 16.14
CA ASN A 196 24.28 -4.11 15.78
C ASN A 196 24.18 -4.04 14.25
N VAL A 197 23.48 -4.99 13.66
CA VAL A 197 23.27 -5.12 12.22
C VAL A 197 21.82 -4.78 11.92
N PHE A 198 21.59 -3.90 10.95
CA PHE A 198 20.25 -3.58 10.47
C PHE A 198 19.50 -4.85 10.07
N ASN A 199 18.30 -5.02 10.62
CA ASN A 199 17.45 -6.21 10.43
C ASN A 199 16.16 -5.91 9.66
N GLY A 200 15.82 -4.64 9.46
CA GLY A 200 14.63 -4.21 8.74
C GLY A 200 13.96 -3.02 9.42
N TYR A 201 12.73 -2.74 9.03
CA TYR A 201 11.88 -1.73 9.66
C TYR A 201 10.76 -2.40 10.47
N ILE A 202 10.42 -1.81 11.60
CA ILE A 202 9.29 -2.20 12.42
C ILE A 202 8.03 -1.60 11.78
N PRO A 203 6.98 -2.40 11.50
CA PRO A 203 5.72 -1.89 10.96
C PRO A 203 5.13 -0.76 11.82
N TYR A 204 4.60 0.28 11.19
CA TYR A 204 4.00 1.41 11.91
C TYR A 204 2.62 1.03 12.49
N GLN A 205 2.63 0.54 13.72
CA GLN A 205 1.44 0.06 14.46
C GLN A 205 0.71 1.15 15.24
N GLY A 206 1.17 2.41 15.21
CA GLY A 206 0.61 3.50 16.02
C GLY A 206 -0.67 4.10 15.45
N LEU A 207 -0.87 4.04 14.13
CA LEU A 207 -1.97 4.72 13.45
C LEU A 207 -3.34 4.08 13.78
N ARG A 208 -4.33 4.90 14.13
CA ARG A 208 -5.70 4.46 14.46
C ARG A 208 -6.73 5.32 13.73
N LEU A 209 -7.55 4.68 12.89
CA LEU A 209 -8.55 5.34 12.04
C LEU A 209 -9.95 5.42 12.69
N GLY A 210 -10.13 4.77 13.84
CA GLY A 210 -11.46 4.48 14.40
C GLY A 210 -12.17 3.35 13.64
N SER A 211 -13.24 2.78 14.22
CA SER A 211 -13.98 1.68 13.59
C SER A 211 -14.48 2.07 12.20
N LEU A 212 -14.24 1.22 11.21
CA LEU A 212 -14.64 1.37 9.82
C LEU A 212 -15.97 0.66 9.49
N ASP A 213 -16.69 0.12 10.48
CA ASP A 213 -17.92 -0.68 10.28
C ASP A 213 -18.99 0.02 9.41
N ASP A 214 -19.02 1.35 9.43
CA ASP A 214 -19.97 2.16 8.67
C ASP A 214 -19.60 2.32 7.19
N ILE A 215 -18.31 2.20 6.86
CA ILE A 215 -17.79 2.43 5.50
C ILE A 215 -17.13 1.21 4.87
N ALA A 216 -16.97 0.11 5.61
CA ALA A 216 -16.25 -1.07 5.17
C ALA A 216 -17.06 -2.37 5.35
N GLU A 217 -16.67 -3.41 4.62
CA GLU A 217 -17.25 -4.75 4.70
C GLU A 217 -16.16 -5.82 4.69
N LEU A 218 -16.24 -6.78 5.62
CA LEU A 218 -15.35 -7.93 5.65
C LEU A 218 -15.89 -9.03 4.73
N LEU A 219 -15.04 -9.47 3.80
CA LEU A 219 -15.32 -10.45 2.78
C LEU A 219 -14.53 -11.73 3.05
N THR A 220 -15.20 -12.87 2.95
CA THR A 220 -14.56 -14.19 3.08
C THR A 220 -14.58 -14.91 1.74
N PHE A 221 -13.45 -15.47 1.34
CA PHE A 221 -13.38 -16.37 0.19
C PHE A 221 -13.86 -17.76 0.65
N GLN A 222 -15.00 -18.20 0.14
CA GLN A 222 -15.49 -19.58 0.30
C GLN A 222 -14.98 -20.45 -0.83
#